data_AF-A0A0F2NRG0-F1
#
_entry.id   AF-A0A0F2NRG0-F1
#
_cell.length_a   1.000
_cell.length_b   1.000
_cell.length_c   1.000
_cell.angle_alpha   90.00
_cell.angle_beta   90.00
_cell.angle_gamma   90.00
#
_symmetry.space_group_name_H-M   'P 1'
#
loop_
_entity.id
_entity.type
_entity.pdbx_description
1 polymer ?
#
loop_
_entity_poly.entity_id
_entity_poly.type
_entity_poly.pdbx_seq_one_letter_code
_entity_poly.pdbx_strand_id
1 'polypeptide(L)'
;MVLKNYKIKLIVLFSIVFLFVSANKLTAQNLKAYFTYCTFYSPENGPYIETYLSVEGSSINYLKNENDKFQGTIEITYLFKQGEEIKKFKKYNLLSPENEDTVILANFIDQQRISIPNGSYEFEINIRDVNSTLTPFKSTQVLNVNYNDKKMNISDVEFIESLSKTTTKSIISKSGYDILPYTSDFFPEDIEKIAFYAEIYNADKLLGTDESYLVTYAIESYETNTVVGNLKGFVRESAKPVNIILKSFNIVNLASGNYNLVIEARDKSNELMLQKKVFFQRSNPALVPDIANVDFESTFVIDMDVEQLIEYIRSIEPISTAIELNYARNQLKGKDKELMQKYFYNFWFTRDAENPKEAWEEYKKEVEVVNKEYSTAIKKGYETDRGRVYLKHGKPNTIVEQKNEPSAYPYEIWHYYKVQNFSNIRFVFYNPDLVSNDFPILHSNLPGELNNPQWKVQLHKRTNQPVDMEEQNNSQHWGGRADDFYNNPR
;
A
#
# COMPACT_ATOMS: atom_id res chain seq x y z
N MET A 1 -37.26 79.11 -37.92
CA MET A 1 -38.32 78.51 -37.07
C MET A 1 -37.62 77.84 -35.90
N VAL A 2 -38.08 78.13 -34.69
CA VAL A 2 -37.37 77.99 -33.40
C VAL A 2 -36.84 76.58 -33.14
N LEU A 3 -35.52 76.45 -32.96
CA LEU A 3 -34.82 75.29 -32.39
C LEU A 3 -34.93 75.33 -30.86
N LYS A 4 -35.44 74.25 -30.26
CA LYS A 4 -35.57 74.10 -28.80
C LYS A 4 -34.43 73.21 -28.29
N ASN A 5 -33.71 73.76 -27.32
CA ASN A 5 -32.62 73.18 -26.54
C ASN A 5 -32.91 71.77 -25.98
N TYR A 6 -31.88 70.91 -25.93
CA TYR A 6 -31.54 70.18 -24.71
C TYR A 6 -30.02 70.05 -24.56
N LYS A 7 -29.53 70.55 -23.42
CA LYS A 7 -28.16 70.40 -22.92
C LYS A 7 -27.95 68.95 -22.47
N ILE A 8 -26.89 68.28 -22.90
CA ILE A 8 -26.25 67.22 -22.11
C ILE A 8 -24.73 67.40 -22.16
N LYS A 9 -24.15 67.34 -20.96
CA LYS A 9 -22.77 67.65 -20.61
C LYS A 9 -21.79 66.66 -21.23
N LEU A 10 -20.65 67.23 -21.63
CA LEU A 10 -19.36 66.59 -21.83
C LEU A 10 -19.01 65.72 -20.60
N ILE A 11 -18.93 64.40 -20.76
CA ILE A 11 -18.27 63.50 -19.81
C ILE A 11 -17.12 62.84 -20.55
N VAL A 12 -15.92 63.24 -20.14
CA VAL A 12 -14.64 62.66 -20.51
C VAL A 12 -14.63 61.20 -20.01
N LEU A 13 -14.66 60.25 -20.93
CA LEU A 13 -14.50 58.83 -20.61
C LEU A 13 -13.00 58.58 -20.33
N PHE A 14 -12.63 58.59 -19.06
CA PHE A 14 -11.34 58.15 -18.57
C PHE A 14 -11.20 56.65 -18.88
N SER A 15 -10.36 56.29 -19.86
CA SER A 15 -9.96 54.90 -20.08
C SER A 15 -9.09 54.45 -18.91
N ILE A 16 -9.74 53.89 -17.89
CA ILE A 16 -9.07 53.11 -16.85
C ILE A 16 -8.58 51.83 -17.53
N VAL A 17 -7.29 51.82 -17.87
CA VAL A 17 -6.54 50.60 -18.16
C VAL A 17 -6.54 49.78 -16.87
N PHE A 18 -7.45 48.82 -16.79
CA PHE A 18 -7.45 47.80 -15.75
C PHE A 18 -6.29 46.85 -16.07
N LEU A 19 -5.11 47.19 -15.54
CA LEU A 19 -3.98 46.28 -15.43
C LEU A 19 -4.44 45.13 -14.51
N PHE A 20 -4.95 44.06 -15.12
CA PHE A 20 -5.07 42.75 -14.48
C PHE A 20 -3.64 42.25 -14.21
N VAL A 21 -3.06 42.72 -13.11
CA VAL A 21 -1.97 42.02 -12.45
C VAL A 21 -2.61 40.79 -11.83
N SER A 22 -2.66 39.70 -12.60
CA SER A 22 -2.88 38.37 -12.06
C SER A 22 -1.71 38.08 -11.12
N ALA A 23 -1.89 38.45 -9.85
CA ALA A 23 -1.09 37.92 -8.77
C ALA A 23 -1.33 36.40 -8.78
N ASN A 24 -0.39 35.67 -9.38
CA ASN A 24 -0.25 34.25 -9.15
C ASN A 24 -0.06 34.09 -7.64
N LYS A 25 -1.14 33.85 -6.91
CA LYS A 25 -1.02 33.27 -5.57
C LYS A 25 -0.36 31.92 -5.80
N LEU A 26 0.94 31.85 -5.55
CA LEU A 26 1.63 30.59 -5.32
C LEU A 26 0.78 29.83 -4.31
N THR A 27 0.08 28.81 -4.79
CA THR A 27 -0.55 27.82 -3.93
C THR A 27 0.56 27.24 -3.07
N ALA A 28 0.47 27.44 -1.75
CA ALA A 28 1.40 26.85 -0.80
C ALA A 28 1.43 25.34 -1.06
N GLN A 29 2.57 24.82 -1.51
CA GLN A 29 2.76 23.40 -1.71
C GLN A 29 3.03 22.77 -0.34
N ASN A 30 2.40 21.63 -0.06
CA ASN A 30 2.71 20.85 1.12
C ASN A 30 4.13 20.29 0.96
N LEU A 31 4.92 20.33 2.04
CA LEU A 31 6.22 19.69 2.11
C LEU A 31 6.08 18.20 1.77
N LYS A 32 6.87 17.74 0.81
CA LYS A 32 6.93 16.33 0.44
C LYS A 32 8.28 15.76 0.85
N ALA A 33 8.23 14.75 1.70
CA ALA A 33 9.41 14.01 2.11
C ALA A 33 9.07 12.52 2.27
N TYR A 34 10.05 11.67 1.98
CA TYR A 34 9.98 10.23 2.10
C TYR A 34 10.91 9.79 3.23
N PHE A 35 10.37 9.01 4.16
CA PHE A 35 11.09 8.59 5.35
C PHE A 35 11.10 7.07 5.46
N THR A 36 12.27 6.51 5.71
CA THR A 36 12.43 5.11 6.14
C THR A 36 13.54 5.00 7.17
N TYR A 37 13.66 3.84 7.81
CA TYR A 37 14.72 3.58 8.77
C TYR A 37 15.14 2.12 8.75
N CYS A 38 16.34 1.86 9.28
CA CYS A 38 16.85 0.53 9.56
C CYS A 38 17.51 0.54 10.94
N THR A 39 17.43 -0.58 11.65
CA THR A 39 18.18 -0.80 12.88
C THR A 39 19.47 -1.54 12.57
N PHE A 40 20.53 -1.17 13.29
CA PHE A 40 21.86 -1.76 13.20
C PHE A 40 22.47 -1.91 14.59
N TYR A 41 23.60 -2.60 14.67
CA TYR A 41 24.32 -2.84 15.91
C TYR A 41 25.81 -2.57 15.74
N SER A 42 26.35 -1.69 16.57
CA SER A 42 27.80 -1.49 16.68
C SER A 42 28.35 -2.37 17.80
N PRO A 43 29.35 -3.23 17.54
CA PRO A 43 30.01 -4.01 18.61
C PRO A 43 30.57 -3.14 19.75
N GLU A 44 30.96 -1.90 19.45
CA GLU A 44 31.51 -0.97 20.43
C GLU A 44 30.43 -0.11 21.10
N ASN A 45 29.45 0.39 20.32
CA ASN A 45 28.51 1.41 20.78
C ASN A 45 27.08 0.90 21.04
N GLY A 46 26.85 -0.39 20.78
CA GLY A 46 25.55 -1.02 20.92
C GLY A 46 24.58 -0.71 19.77
N PRO A 47 23.27 -0.97 19.98
CA PRO A 47 22.25 -0.80 18.97
C PRO A 47 21.99 0.67 18.63
N TYR A 48 21.65 0.92 17.36
CA TYR A 48 21.26 2.23 16.87
C TYR A 48 20.25 2.12 15.74
N ILE A 49 19.50 3.21 15.53
CA ILE A 49 18.66 3.40 14.36
C ILE A 49 19.39 4.30 13.37
N GLU A 50 19.34 3.94 12.10
CA GLU A 50 19.72 4.77 10.97
C GLU A 50 18.46 5.21 10.24
N THR A 51 18.24 6.52 10.15
CA THR A 51 17.08 7.10 9.48
C THR A 51 17.48 7.68 8.15
N TYR A 52 16.60 7.60 7.16
CA TYR A 52 16.81 8.15 5.83
C TYR A 52 15.62 9.02 5.46
N LEU A 53 15.89 10.29 5.17
CA LEU A 53 14.89 11.28 4.80
C LEU A 53 15.25 11.88 3.44
N SER A 54 14.43 11.61 2.42
CA SER A 54 14.54 12.26 1.11
C SER A 54 13.51 13.37 0.99
N VAL A 55 13.93 14.57 0.63
CA VAL A 55 13.07 15.76 0.55
C VAL A 55 12.97 16.25 -0.90
N GLU A 56 11.74 16.49 -1.36
CA GLU A 56 11.50 17.12 -2.67
C GLU A 56 11.78 18.62 -2.58
N GLY A 57 12.88 19.08 -3.18
CA GLY A 57 13.37 20.46 -3.04
C GLY A 57 12.33 21.49 -3.48
N SER A 58 11.56 21.20 -4.53
CA SER A 58 10.49 22.07 -5.04
C SER A 58 9.31 22.26 -4.08
N SER A 59 9.20 21.46 -3.01
CA SER A 59 8.09 21.52 -2.06
C SER A 59 8.35 22.38 -0.82
N ILE A 60 9.52 23.03 -0.73
CA ILE A 60 9.97 23.80 0.43
C ILE A 60 9.85 25.31 0.14
N ASN A 61 9.57 26.10 1.18
CA ASN A 61 9.66 27.55 1.13
C ASN A 61 11.10 28.04 1.38
N TYR A 62 11.66 28.76 0.40
CA TYR A 62 13.03 29.27 0.46
C TYR A 62 13.06 30.74 0.88
N LEU A 63 14.03 31.10 1.72
CA LEU A 63 14.36 32.48 2.07
C LEU A 63 15.82 32.77 1.72
N LYS A 64 16.15 34.05 1.54
CA LYS A 64 17.54 34.47 1.36
C LYS A 64 18.32 34.33 2.68
N ASN A 65 19.47 33.69 2.60
CA ASN A 65 20.40 33.55 3.72
C ASN A 65 21.40 34.73 3.77
N GLU A 66 22.34 34.69 4.73
CA GLU A 66 23.35 35.74 4.91
C GLU A 66 24.27 35.95 3.69
N ASN A 67 24.39 34.95 2.83
CA ASN A 67 25.17 35.00 1.58
C ASN A 67 24.35 35.50 0.37
N ASP A 68 23.15 36.05 0.61
CA ASP A 68 22.18 36.47 -0.42
C ASP A 68 21.64 35.34 -1.32
N LYS A 69 21.83 34.08 -0.91
CA LYS A 69 21.35 32.89 -1.65
C LYS A 69 20.08 32.32 -1.06
N PHE A 70 19.27 31.68 -1.88
CA PHE A 70 18.05 31.00 -1.44
C PHE A 70 18.35 29.67 -0.77
N GLN A 71 17.83 29.50 0.45
CA GLN A 71 17.97 28.26 1.22
C GLN A 71 16.67 27.95 1.98
N GLY A 72 16.25 26.68 1.94
CA GLY A 72 15.14 26.14 2.71
C GLY A 72 15.62 25.59 4.05
N THR A 73 14.78 25.68 5.07
CA THR A 73 15.07 25.19 6.43
C THR A 73 13.95 24.30 6.91
N ILE A 74 14.26 23.04 7.18
CA ILE A 74 13.31 22.05 7.70
C ILE A 74 13.70 21.67 9.12
N GLU A 75 12.80 21.88 10.07
CA GLU A 75 12.96 21.41 11.44
C GLU A 75 12.46 19.97 11.53
N ILE A 76 13.33 19.07 11.99
CA ILE A 76 13.04 17.65 12.15
C ILE A 76 13.15 17.29 13.63
N THR A 77 12.13 16.61 14.15
CA THR A 77 12.12 16.07 15.51
C THR A 77 11.83 14.57 15.48
N TYR A 78 12.70 13.81 16.12
CA TYR A 78 12.55 12.38 16.39
C TYR A 78 12.31 12.19 17.88
N LEU A 79 11.24 11.50 18.26
CA LEU A 79 10.95 11.10 19.65
C LEU A 79 10.83 9.58 19.74
N PHE A 80 11.51 8.98 20.71
CA PHE A 80 11.44 7.56 21.01
C PHE A 80 10.79 7.40 22.39
N LYS A 81 9.55 6.95 22.43
CA LYS A 81 8.76 6.87 23.67
C LYS A 81 8.50 5.43 24.11
N GLN A 82 8.28 5.25 25.41
CA GLN A 82 7.77 4.01 25.99
C GLN A 82 6.64 4.37 26.95
N GLY A 83 5.39 4.15 26.53
CA GLY A 83 4.24 4.74 27.20
C GLY A 83 4.31 6.28 27.13
N GLU A 84 4.16 6.95 28.26
CA GLU A 84 4.21 8.42 28.34
C GLU A 84 5.64 8.99 28.41
N GLU A 85 6.65 8.15 28.61
CA GLU A 85 8.03 8.60 28.82
C GLU A 85 8.80 8.72 27.50
N ILE A 86 9.41 9.88 27.25
CA ILE A 86 10.36 10.08 26.15
C ILE A 86 11.72 9.52 26.58
N LYS A 87 12.10 8.36 26.05
CA LYS A 87 13.38 7.70 26.32
C LYS A 87 14.54 8.35 25.58
N LYS A 88 14.29 8.88 24.38
CA LYS A 88 15.28 9.62 23.61
C LYS A 88 14.59 10.61 22.68
N PHE A 89 15.24 11.72 22.39
CA PHE A 89 14.81 12.61 21.32
C PHE A 89 16.00 13.20 20.57
N LYS A 90 15.75 13.65 19.34
CA LYS A 90 16.69 14.45 18.54
C LYS A 90 15.90 15.51 17.79
N LYS A 91 16.34 16.77 17.89
CA LYS A 91 15.76 17.91 17.18
C LYS A 91 16.87 18.70 16.48
N TYR A 92 16.70 18.99 15.19
CA TYR A 92 17.68 19.72 14.40
C TYR A 92 17.04 20.39 13.19
N ASN A 93 17.76 21.36 12.62
CA ASN A 93 17.40 21.98 11.35
C ASN A 93 18.22 21.34 10.23
N LEU A 94 17.53 20.80 9.22
CA LEU A 94 18.10 20.37 7.96
C LEU A 94 18.01 21.52 6.96
N LEU A 95 19.16 21.92 6.42
CA LEU A 95 19.27 22.97 5.42
C LEU A 95 19.31 22.34 4.03
N SER A 96 18.56 22.91 3.10
CA SER A 96 18.73 22.58 1.68
C SER A 96 20.11 23.05 1.19
N PRO A 97 20.58 22.58 0.02
CA PRO A 97 21.63 23.27 -0.72
C PRO A 97 21.29 24.76 -0.91
N GLU A 98 22.33 25.61 -0.97
CA GLU A 98 22.17 27.00 -1.36
C GLU A 98 21.92 27.11 -2.87
N ASN A 99 20.97 27.97 -3.28
CA ASN A 99 20.63 28.20 -4.68
C ASN A 99 20.70 29.69 -5.02
N GLU A 100 21.12 30.04 -6.24
CA GLU A 100 21.15 31.43 -6.73
C GLU A 100 19.73 31.95 -7.02
N ASP A 101 18.84 31.06 -7.47
CA ASP A 101 17.43 31.33 -7.72
C ASP A 101 16.54 30.18 -7.20
N THR A 102 15.23 30.31 -7.36
CA THR A 102 14.24 29.29 -6.98
C THR A 102 13.63 28.54 -8.17
N VAL A 103 14.31 28.55 -9.33
CA VAL A 103 13.81 27.93 -10.56
C VAL A 103 14.07 26.43 -10.58
N ILE A 104 15.28 26.01 -10.19
CA ILE A 104 15.68 24.59 -10.13
C ILE A 104 16.12 24.27 -8.72
N LEU A 105 15.27 23.51 -8.01
CA LEU A 105 15.49 23.13 -6.62
C LEU A 105 15.75 21.63 -6.56
N ALA A 106 17.02 21.26 -6.33
CA ALA A 106 17.41 19.86 -6.25
C ALA A 106 16.81 19.17 -5.02
N ASN A 107 16.44 17.91 -5.18
CA ASN A 107 16.13 17.04 -4.05
C ASN A 107 17.40 16.78 -3.23
N PHE A 108 17.25 16.53 -1.94
CA PHE A 108 18.37 16.23 -1.06
C PHE A 108 17.97 15.19 -0.01
N ILE A 109 18.99 14.49 0.50
CA ILE A 109 18.83 13.41 1.46
C ILE A 109 19.52 13.78 2.78
N ASP A 110 18.92 13.36 3.88
CA ASP A 110 19.53 13.36 5.20
C ASP A 110 19.57 11.94 5.78
N GLN A 111 20.67 11.64 6.48
CA GLN A 111 20.85 10.38 7.17
C GLN A 111 21.33 10.62 8.60
N GLN A 112 20.61 10.10 9.59
CA GLN A 112 20.98 10.21 11.00
C GLN A 112 21.20 8.83 11.62
N ARG A 113 22.28 8.68 12.39
CA ARG A 113 22.52 7.54 13.27
C ARG A 113 22.23 7.95 14.71
N ILE A 114 21.34 7.23 15.37
CA ILE A 114 20.88 7.55 16.73
C ILE A 114 20.99 6.29 17.58
N SER A 115 21.96 6.25 18.51
CA SER A 115 22.09 5.13 19.44
C SER A 115 20.83 4.98 20.28
N ILE A 116 20.27 3.78 20.39
CA ILE A 116 19.09 3.55 21.21
C ILE A 116 19.18 2.13 21.77
N PRO A 117 18.97 1.92 23.08
CA PRO A 117 19.02 0.58 23.67
C PRO A 117 18.00 -0.39 23.05
N ASN A 118 18.17 -1.67 23.33
CA ASN A 118 17.14 -2.66 22.99
C ASN A 118 15.82 -2.32 23.71
N GLY A 119 14.72 -2.42 23.00
CA GLY A 119 13.38 -2.11 23.49
C GLY A 119 12.37 -2.00 22.36
N SER A 120 11.09 -1.99 22.75
CA SER A 120 10.00 -1.58 21.87
C SER A 120 9.67 -0.13 22.18
N TYR A 121 9.59 0.71 21.14
CA TYR A 121 9.39 2.14 21.24
C TYR A 121 8.23 2.59 20.35
N GLU A 122 7.49 3.58 20.81
CA GLU A 122 6.70 4.43 19.93
C GLU A 122 7.66 5.49 19.33
N PHE A 123 7.97 5.35 18.05
CA PHE A 123 8.83 6.27 17.32
C PHE A 123 7.98 7.30 16.58
N GLU A 124 8.04 8.54 17.04
CA GLU A 124 7.37 9.69 16.45
C GLU A 124 8.36 10.54 15.64
N ILE A 125 7.98 10.87 14.41
CA ILE A 125 8.66 11.83 13.55
C ILE A 125 7.76 13.06 13.35
N ASN A 126 8.35 14.24 13.50
CA ASN A 126 7.72 15.51 13.19
C ASN A 126 8.63 16.30 12.24
N ILE A 127 8.07 16.77 11.13
CA ILE A 127 8.78 17.53 10.10
C ILE A 127 8.02 18.82 9.84
N ARG A 128 8.72 19.95 9.99
CA ARG A 128 8.17 21.30 9.75
C ARG A 128 9.06 22.07 8.81
N ASP A 129 8.50 22.59 7.73
CA ASP A 129 9.13 23.69 6.98
C ASP A 129 9.06 24.96 7.85
N VAL A 130 10.21 25.47 8.27
CA VAL A 130 10.32 26.64 9.16
C VAL A 130 9.78 27.91 8.49
N ASN A 131 9.81 27.96 7.16
CA ASN A 131 9.37 29.10 6.37
C ASN A 131 7.92 28.95 5.89
N SER A 132 7.18 27.93 6.34
CA SER A 132 5.79 27.69 5.98
C SER A 132 4.83 27.95 7.15
N THR A 133 3.62 28.38 6.83
CA THR A 133 2.51 28.49 7.78
C THR A 133 1.66 27.22 7.84
N LEU A 134 1.98 26.21 7.01
CA LEU A 134 1.29 24.93 6.98
C LEU A 134 1.57 24.11 8.25
N THR A 135 0.63 23.24 8.59
CA THR A 135 0.78 22.35 9.75
C THR A 135 1.95 21.39 9.55
N PRO A 136 2.80 21.17 10.56
CA PRO A 136 3.86 20.17 10.50
C PRO A 136 3.32 18.78 10.22
N PHE A 137 4.08 18.00 9.45
CA PHE A 137 3.80 16.57 9.29
C PHE A 137 4.17 15.85 10.59
N LYS A 138 3.32 14.91 11.01
CA LYS A 138 3.55 14.08 12.19
C LYS A 138 3.14 12.64 11.90
N SER A 139 4.03 11.70 12.19
CA SER A 139 3.74 10.26 12.07
C SER A 139 4.33 9.50 13.25
N THR A 140 3.66 8.42 13.63
CA THR A 140 4.04 7.57 14.76
C THR A 140 4.03 6.12 14.30
N GLN A 141 5.09 5.38 14.62
CA GLN A 141 5.22 3.97 14.29
C GLN A 141 5.89 3.19 15.42
N VAL A 142 5.65 1.88 15.46
CA VAL A 142 6.32 1.00 16.41
C VAL A 142 7.72 0.70 15.90
N LEU A 143 8.72 0.92 16.75
CA LEU A 143 10.12 0.58 16.51
C LEU A 143 10.54 -0.52 17.49
N ASN A 144 11.01 -1.65 16.99
CA ASN A 144 11.53 -2.75 17.82
C ASN A 144 13.03 -2.88 17.58
N VAL A 145 13.82 -2.71 18.64
CA VAL A 145 15.28 -2.87 18.62
C VAL A 145 15.63 -4.04 19.52
N ASN A 146 16.19 -5.10 18.95
CA ASN A 146 16.50 -6.30 19.71
C ASN A 146 17.74 -7.01 19.14
N TYR A 147 18.90 -6.67 19.68
CA TYR A 147 20.18 -7.30 19.39
C TYR A 147 20.68 -8.06 20.61
N ASN A 148 20.73 -9.39 20.52
CA ASN A 148 21.14 -10.26 21.61
C ASN A 148 22.59 -10.72 21.40
N ASP A 149 23.49 -10.33 22.31
CA ASP A 149 24.91 -10.66 22.25
C ASP A 149 25.23 -12.16 22.36
N LYS A 150 24.28 -12.97 22.82
CA LYS A 150 24.38 -14.44 22.96
C LYS A 150 23.84 -15.21 21.75
N LYS A 151 23.34 -14.52 20.73
CA LYS A 151 22.81 -15.13 19.50
C LYS A 151 23.44 -14.48 18.28
N MET A 152 23.37 -15.16 17.15
CA MET A 152 23.60 -14.53 15.86
C MET A 152 22.41 -13.59 15.59
N ASN A 153 22.68 -12.36 15.15
CA ASN A 153 21.64 -11.39 14.81
C ASN A 153 21.83 -10.94 13.37
N ILE A 154 20.79 -10.35 12.81
CA ILE A 154 20.83 -9.70 11.50
C ILE A 154 20.16 -8.33 11.61
N SER A 155 20.74 -7.33 10.96
CA SER A 155 20.15 -5.99 10.87
C SER A 155 18.80 -6.00 10.16
N ASP A 156 18.15 -4.84 10.10
CA ASP A 156 17.19 -4.61 9.03
C ASP A 156 17.89 -4.63 7.66
N VAL A 157 17.11 -4.89 6.60
CA VAL A 157 17.63 -4.92 5.24
C VAL A 157 17.36 -3.56 4.61
N GLU A 158 18.44 -2.91 4.19
CA GLU A 158 18.40 -1.64 3.48
C GLU A 158 18.37 -1.93 1.98
N PHE A 159 17.28 -1.58 1.29
CA PHE A 159 17.27 -1.56 -0.17
C PHE A 159 18.10 -0.39 -0.69
N ILE A 160 18.76 -0.58 -1.83
CA ILE A 160 19.76 0.35 -2.35
C ILE A 160 19.32 0.89 -3.70
N GLU A 161 19.23 2.21 -3.81
CA GLU A 161 18.98 2.93 -5.06
C GLU A 161 20.28 3.05 -5.87
N SER A 162 21.36 3.49 -5.22
CA SER A 162 22.68 3.56 -5.87
C SER A 162 23.82 3.21 -4.90
N LEU A 163 24.91 2.71 -5.47
CA LEU A 163 26.06 2.20 -4.75
C LEU A 163 27.35 2.61 -5.45
N SER A 164 28.27 3.25 -4.71
CA SER A 164 29.64 3.52 -5.17
C SER A 164 30.65 3.21 -4.08
N LYS A 165 31.92 2.98 -4.45
CA LYS A 165 32.98 2.88 -3.44
C LYS A 165 33.23 4.26 -2.83
N THR A 166 33.31 4.34 -1.51
CA THR A 166 33.62 5.59 -0.82
C THR A 166 35.04 6.04 -1.14
N THR A 167 35.19 7.23 -1.72
CA THR A 167 36.48 7.92 -1.84
C THR A 167 36.67 8.94 -0.72
N THR A 168 35.60 9.66 -0.39
CA THR A 168 35.57 10.68 0.66
C THR A 168 34.39 10.40 1.58
N LYS A 169 34.64 10.30 2.88
CA LYS A 169 33.58 10.02 3.85
C LYS A 169 32.52 11.13 3.83
N SER A 170 31.27 10.74 3.71
CA SER A 170 30.08 11.58 3.75
C SER A 170 29.05 10.97 4.71
N ILE A 171 27.87 11.60 4.82
CA ILE A 171 26.78 11.06 5.64
C ILE A 171 26.34 9.67 5.17
N ILE A 172 26.35 9.41 3.86
CA ILE A 172 25.93 8.13 3.27
C ILE A 172 27.05 7.07 3.20
N SER A 173 28.25 7.37 3.72
CA SER A 173 29.34 6.41 3.74
C SER A 173 29.10 5.33 4.80
N LYS A 174 29.15 4.08 4.37
CA LYS A 174 28.87 2.89 5.18
C LYS A 174 29.68 1.69 4.66
N SER A 175 30.47 1.09 5.54
CA SER A 175 31.22 -0.14 5.24
C SER A 175 32.12 -0.08 4.00
N GLY A 176 32.68 1.10 3.69
CA GLY A 176 33.54 1.34 2.53
C GLY A 176 32.82 1.69 1.23
N TYR A 177 31.49 1.86 1.28
CA TYR A 177 30.65 2.26 0.17
C TYR A 177 29.83 3.50 0.52
N ASP A 178 29.53 4.32 -0.47
CA ASP A 178 28.49 5.33 -0.37
C ASP A 178 27.20 4.66 -0.85
N ILE A 179 26.24 4.55 0.07
CA ILE A 179 24.98 3.83 -0.15
C ILE A 179 23.85 4.85 -0.14
N LEU A 180 23.18 5.00 -1.28
CA LEU A 180 21.94 5.75 -1.35
C LEU A 180 20.77 4.76 -1.15
N PRO A 181 19.98 4.87 -0.07
CA PRO A 181 18.89 3.96 0.21
C PRO A 181 17.74 4.14 -0.78
N TYR A 182 17.10 3.04 -1.16
CA TYR A 182 15.82 3.05 -1.82
C TYR A 182 14.71 3.07 -0.77
N THR A 183 14.00 4.18 -0.64
CA THR A 183 13.10 4.43 0.50
C THR A 183 11.65 3.97 0.25
N SER A 184 11.44 3.03 -0.66
CA SER A 184 10.13 2.45 -0.97
C SER A 184 10.20 0.93 -0.95
N ASP A 185 9.09 0.30 -0.56
CA ASP A 185 8.85 -1.13 -0.72
C ASP A 185 8.24 -1.48 -2.08
N PHE A 186 7.98 -0.49 -2.93
CA PHE A 186 7.39 -0.67 -4.27
C PHE A 186 8.44 -0.50 -5.36
N PHE A 187 8.56 -1.51 -6.23
CA PHE A 187 9.51 -1.57 -7.33
C PHE A 187 8.77 -1.48 -8.68
N PRO A 188 8.73 -0.29 -9.32
CA PRO A 188 8.08 -0.10 -10.62
C PRO A 188 8.89 -0.70 -11.79
N GLU A 189 8.24 -0.85 -12.94
CA GLU A 189 8.73 -1.57 -14.12
C GLU A 189 10.15 -1.18 -14.54
N ASP A 190 10.46 0.12 -14.49
CA ASP A 190 11.74 0.74 -14.83
C ASP A 190 12.90 0.42 -13.86
N ILE A 191 12.60 -0.11 -12.67
CA ILE A 191 13.62 -0.64 -11.76
C ILE A 191 13.94 -2.09 -12.15
N GLU A 192 15.08 -2.28 -12.79
CA GLU A 192 15.54 -3.57 -13.31
C GLU A 192 16.27 -4.44 -12.26
N LYS A 193 16.63 -3.86 -11.12
CA LYS A 193 17.48 -4.50 -10.11
C LYS A 193 17.03 -4.14 -8.71
N ILE A 194 16.97 -5.14 -7.83
CA ILE A 194 16.87 -4.93 -6.39
C ILE A 194 18.24 -5.23 -5.77
N ALA A 195 18.86 -4.21 -5.20
CA ALA A 195 20.11 -4.32 -4.44
C ALA A 195 19.82 -4.11 -2.96
N PHE A 196 20.56 -4.80 -2.10
CA PHE A 196 20.30 -4.77 -0.66
C PHE A 196 21.57 -4.91 0.17
N TYR A 197 21.53 -4.29 1.35
CA TYR A 197 22.56 -4.32 2.38
C TYR A 197 21.98 -4.85 3.69
N ALA A 198 22.69 -5.78 4.33
CA ALA A 198 22.41 -6.22 5.70
C ALA A 198 23.71 -6.61 6.42
N GLU A 199 23.68 -6.62 7.74
CA GLU A 199 24.80 -7.02 8.59
C GLU A 199 24.39 -8.21 9.46
N ILE A 200 25.19 -9.27 9.44
CA ILE A 200 25.08 -10.40 10.38
C ILE A 200 26.08 -10.17 11.51
N TYR A 201 25.60 -10.24 12.75
CA TYR A 201 26.37 -9.96 13.95
C TYR A 201 26.60 -11.21 14.80
N ASN A 202 27.73 -11.24 15.52
CA ASN A 202 28.09 -12.26 16.50
C ASN A 202 28.17 -13.69 15.92
N ALA A 203 28.49 -13.84 14.63
CA ALA A 203 28.66 -15.15 14.03
C ALA A 203 29.84 -15.91 14.65
N ASP A 204 30.94 -15.21 14.92
CA ASP A 204 32.14 -15.71 15.59
C ASP A 204 31.86 -16.21 17.01
N LYS A 205 31.02 -15.52 17.77
CA LYS A 205 30.66 -15.91 19.14
C LYS A 205 29.88 -17.21 19.22
N LEU A 206 29.09 -17.51 18.19
CA LEU A 206 28.20 -18.67 18.18
C LEU A 206 28.83 -19.89 17.48
N LEU A 207 29.53 -19.66 16.37
CA LEU A 207 30.10 -20.73 15.55
C LEU A 207 31.57 -21.01 15.88
N GLY A 208 32.29 -20.03 16.44
CA GLY A 208 33.74 -20.04 16.57
C GLY A 208 34.40 -19.09 15.55
N THR A 209 35.51 -18.47 15.93
CA THR A 209 36.23 -17.53 15.06
C THR A 209 36.68 -18.18 13.76
N ASP A 210 36.43 -17.52 12.63
CA ASP A 210 36.79 -17.95 11.27
C ASP A 210 36.10 -19.25 10.79
N GLU A 211 35.17 -19.80 11.56
CA GLU A 211 34.38 -20.94 11.15
C GLU A 211 33.49 -20.60 9.95
N SER A 212 33.52 -21.45 8.93
CA SER A 212 32.73 -21.21 7.72
C SER A 212 31.25 -21.49 7.96
N TYR A 213 30.40 -20.62 7.44
CA TYR A 213 28.94 -20.79 7.43
C TYR A 213 28.37 -20.32 6.09
N LEU A 214 27.12 -20.68 5.82
CA LEU A 214 26.46 -20.39 4.56
C LEU A 214 25.41 -19.30 4.77
N VAL A 215 25.49 -18.22 4.00
CA VAL A 215 24.41 -17.25 3.88
C VAL A 215 23.70 -17.50 2.57
N THR A 216 22.40 -17.75 2.63
CA THR A 216 21.54 -17.86 1.44
C THR A 216 20.61 -16.66 1.39
N TYR A 217 20.26 -16.23 0.19
CA TYR A 217 19.32 -15.14 -0.02
C TYR A 217 18.45 -15.45 -1.23
N ALA A 218 17.16 -15.14 -1.15
CA ALA A 218 16.21 -15.47 -2.21
C ALA A 218 15.04 -14.49 -2.25
N ILE A 219 14.38 -14.40 -3.41
CA ILE A 219 13.07 -13.78 -3.55
C ILE A 219 12.03 -14.90 -3.58
N GLU A 220 11.07 -14.84 -2.67
CA GLU A 220 9.92 -15.75 -2.63
C GLU A 220 8.61 -14.99 -2.88
N SER A 221 7.60 -15.66 -3.43
CA SER A 221 6.23 -15.14 -3.43
C SER A 221 5.74 -14.99 -2.00
N TYR A 222 5.15 -13.83 -1.70
CA TYR A 222 4.58 -13.55 -0.39
C TYR A 222 3.43 -14.49 -0.04
N GLU A 223 2.62 -14.86 -1.04
CA GLU A 223 1.42 -15.67 -0.89
C GLU A 223 1.75 -17.14 -0.63
N THR A 224 2.75 -17.69 -1.34
CA THR A 224 3.06 -19.13 -1.32
C THR A 224 4.31 -19.48 -0.51
N ASN A 225 5.14 -18.50 -0.16
CA ASN A 225 6.50 -18.69 0.39
C ASN A 225 7.40 -19.57 -0.50
N THR A 226 7.14 -19.61 -1.80
CA THR A 226 7.96 -20.36 -2.76
C THR A 226 8.97 -19.45 -3.44
N VAL A 227 10.20 -19.93 -3.58
CA VAL A 227 11.27 -19.19 -4.26
C VAL A 227 10.92 -19.02 -5.74
N VAL A 228 11.04 -17.79 -6.23
CA VAL A 228 10.67 -17.44 -7.60
C VAL A 228 11.81 -17.75 -8.56
N GLY A 229 11.62 -18.75 -9.41
CA GLY A 229 12.55 -19.12 -10.47
C GLY A 229 13.99 -19.31 -9.99
N ASN A 230 14.92 -18.55 -10.60
CA ASN A 230 16.34 -18.55 -10.25
C ASN A 230 16.75 -17.38 -9.32
N LEU A 231 15.80 -16.69 -8.70
CA LEU A 231 16.05 -15.58 -7.77
C LEU A 231 16.47 -16.10 -6.39
N LYS A 232 17.55 -16.88 -6.38
CA LYS A 232 18.24 -17.36 -5.18
C LYS A 232 19.74 -17.30 -5.39
N GLY A 233 20.45 -17.05 -4.31
CA GLY A 233 21.91 -17.04 -4.28
C GLY A 233 22.42 -17.47 -2.92
N PHE A 234 23.73 -17.70 -2.86
CA PHE A 234 24.41 -18.01 -1.63
C PHE A 234 25.82 -17.45 -1.62
N VAL A 235 26.36 -17.28 -0.43
CA VAL A 235 27.77 -16.96 -0.20
C VAL A 235 28.25 -17.73 1.02
N ARG A 236 29.44 -18.31 0.91
CA ARG A 236 30.13 -18.90 2.06
C ARG A 236 30.91 -17.79 2.75
N GLU A 237 30.61 -17.56 4.01
CA GLU A 237 31.24 -16.55 4.84
C GLU A 237 32.08 -17.21 5.94
N SER A 238 33.08 -16.49 6.43
CA SER A 238 33.81 -16.84 7.66
C SER A 238 33.22 -16.04 8.81
N ALA A 239 32.96 -16.72 9.94
CA ALA A 239 32.36 -16.14 11.12
C ALA A 239 33.20 -14.99 11.70
N LYS A 240 32.60 -13.80 11.78
CA LYS A 240 33.19 -12.55 12.29
C LYS A 240 32.23 -11.84 13.25
N PRO A 241 32.71 -10.83 14.01
CA PRO A 241 31.82 -9.97 14.79
C PRO A 241 30.74 -9.30 13.95
N VAL A 242 31.09 -8.91 12.71
CA VAL A 242 30.19 -8.34 11.70
C VAL A 242 30.54 -8.90 10.32
N ASN A 243 29.57 -9.50 9.64
CA ASN A 243 29.63 -9.90 8.24
C ASN A 243 28.65 -9.06 7.42
N ILE A 244 29.12 -8.44 6.33
CA ILE A 244 28.31 -7.59 5.46
C ILE A 244 27.74 -8.42 4.31
N ILE A 245 26.43 -8.33 4.13
CA ILE A 245 25.70 -8.91 3.00
C ILE A 245 25.31 -7.78 2.07
N LEU A 246 26.06 -7.62 0.99
CA LEU A 246 25.79 -6.65 -0.08
C LEU A 246 25.59 -7.41 -1.39
N LYS A 247 24.33 -7.59 -1.79
CA LYS A 247 23.94 -8.46 -2.90
C LYS A 247 22.81 -7.81 -3.71
N SER A 248 22.44 -8.47 -4.81
CA SER A 248 21.38 -7.99 -5.67
C SER A 248 20.79 -9.06 -6.56
N PHE A 249 19.56 -8.84 -7.02
CA PHE A 249 18.90 -9.61 -8.06
C PHE A 249 18.54 -8.73 -9.26
N ASN A 250 18.63 -9.29 -10.47
CA ASN A 250 17.95 -8.74 -11.63
C ASN A 250 16.47 -9.12 -11.53
N ILE A 251 15.58 -8.13 -11.60
CA ILE A 251 14.13 -8.29 -11.47
C ILE A 251 13.39 -7.84 -12.75
N VAL A 252 14.10 -7.68 -13.87
CA VAL A 252 13.50 -7.38 -15.18
C VAL A 252 12.40 -8.39 -15.51
N ASN A 253 12.67 -9.67 -15.26
CA ASN A 253 11.73 -10.77 -15.51
C ASN A 253 10.83 -11.11 -14.32
N LEU A 254 10.88 -10.34 -13.23
CA LEU A 254 9.98 -10.50 -12.10
C LEU A 254 8.65 -9.83 -12.43
N ALA A 255 7.60 -10.63 -12.53
CA ALA A 255 6.24 -10.15 -12.78
C ALA A 255 5.70 -9.36 -11.59
N SER A 256 4.65 -8.56 -11.81
CA SER A 256 3.95 -7.90 -10.71
C SER A 256 3.43 -8.91 -9.70
N GLY A 257 3.58 -8.59 -8.42
CA GLY A 257 3.21 -9.45 -7.31
C GLY A 257 3.78 -8.92 -6.01
N ASN A 258 3.44 -9.59 -4.91
CA ASN A 258 4.04 -9.33 -3.62
C ASN A 258 5.09 -10.40 -3.32
N TYR A 259 6.23 -9.97 -2.80
CA TYR A 259 7.37 -10.84 -2.61
C TYR A 259 8.03 -10.57 -1.26
N ASN A 260 8.80 -11.54 -0.78
CA ASN A 260 9.76 -11.31 0.29
C ASN A 260 11.18 -11.51 -0.25
N LEU A 261 12.09 -10.61 0.11
CA LEU A 261 13.50 -10.90 0.15
C LEU A 261 13.80 -11.65 1.46
N VAL A 262 14.29 -12.88 1.34
CA VAL A 262 14.66 -13.75 2.45
C VAL A 262 16.17 -13.84 2.54
N ILE A 263 16.74 -13.66 3.73
CA ILE A 263 18.15 -13.91 4.03
C ILE A 263 18.21 -14.94 5.17
N GLU A 264 18.93 -16.03 4.96
CA GLU A 264 19.15 -17.08 5.96
C GLU A 264 20.65 -17.28 6.19
N ALA A 265 21.04 -17.55 7.43
CA ALA A 265 22.37 -18.07 7.74
C ALA A 265 22.25 -19.49 8.31
N ARG A 266 23.06 -20.40 7.77
CA ARG A 266 23.10 -21.81 8.15
C ARG A 266 24.51 -22.22 8.54
N ASP A 267 24.64 -23.07 9.55
CA ASP A 267 25.92 -23.60 9.99
C ASP A 267 26.45 -24.69 9.02
N LYS A 268 27.59 -25.32 9.36
CA LYS A 268 28.16 -26.42 8.56
C LYS A 268 27.31 -27.69 8.58
N SER A 269 26.49 -27.87 9.62
CA SER A 269 25.54 -28.98 9.77
C SER A 269 24.24 -28.73 9.00
N ASN A 270 24.13 -27.60 8.30
CA ASN A 270 22.95 -27.11 7.58
C ASN A 270 21.77 -26.73 8.50
N GLU A 271 22.05 -26.49 9.79
CA GLU A 271 21.10 -25.96 10.77
C GLU A 271 20.85 -24.46 10.53
N LEU A 272 19.58 -24.05 10.57
CA LEU A 272 19.18 -22.64 10.38
C LEU A 272 19.46 -21.83 11.65
N MET A 273 20.39 -20.89 11.56
CA MET A 273 20.81 -20.04 12.69
C MET A 273 20.01 -18.75 12.78
N LEU A 274 19.66 -18.15 11.63
CA LEU A 274 18.81 -16.96 11.53
C LEU A 274 18.07 -16.92 10.20
N GLN A 275 16.95 -16.20 10.20
CA GLN A 275 16.20 -15.83 9.01
C GLN A 275 15.70 -14.39 9.15
N LYS A 276 15.79 -13.61 8.08
CA LYS A 276 15.17 -12.29 7.92
C LYS A 276 14.33 -12.30 6.65
N LYS A 277 13.08 -11.84 6.75
CA LYS A 277 12.20 -11.60 5.60
C LYS A 277 11.88 -10.12 5.52
N VAL A 278 11.98 -9.54 4.34
CA VAL A 278 11.58 -8.15 4.05
C VAL A 278 10.66 -8.14 2.85
N PHE A 279 9.46 -7.60 3.06
CA PHE A 279 8.43 -7.48 2.04
C PHE A 279 8.81 -6.44 0.99
N PHE A 280 8.45 -6.69 -0.27
CA PHE A 280 8.39 -5.68 -1.31
C PHE A 280 7.33 -6.05 -2.36
N GLN A 281 6.80 -5.04 -3.05
CA GLN A 281 5.86 -5.18 -4.15
C GLN A 281 6.56 -4.87 -5.48
N ARG A 282 6.34 -5.71 -6.48
CA ARG A 282 6.77 -5.46 -7.87
C ARG A 282 5.55 -5.02 -8.69
N SER A 283 5.75 -4.02 -9.56
CA SER A 283 4.85 -3.74 -10.67
C SER A 283 5.60 -3.90 -11.97
N ASN A 284 5.19 -4.89 -12.75
CA ASN A 284 5.70 -5.20 -14.08
C ASN A 284 4.54 -5.78 -14.91
N PRO A 285 3.61 -4.93 -15.34
CA PRO A 285 2.34 -5.35 -15.95
C PRO A 285 2.53 -6.03 -17.32
N ALA A 286 3.68 -5.84 -17.96
CA ALA A 286 4.03 -6.49 -19.22
C ALA A 286 4.31 -7.99 -19.06
N LEU A 287 4.67 -8.44 -17.86
CA LEU A 287 4.97 -9.84 -17.59
C LEU A 287 3.80 -10.51 -16.87
N VAL A 288 3.38 -11.65 -17.39
CA VAL A 288 2.54 -12.59 -16.63
C VAL A 288 3.48 -13.36 -15.69
N PRO A 289 3.13 -13.57 -14.40
CA PRO A 289 3.93 -14.41 -13.50
C PRO A 289 4.29 -15.73 -14.16
N ASP A 290 5.58 -15.90 -14.42
CA ASP A 290 6.12 -17.11 -15.04
C ASP A 290 6.22 -18.19 -13.97
N ILE A 291 5.09 -18.85 -13.72
CA ILE A 291 5.12 -20.10 -12.98
C ILE A 291 5.59 -21.16 -13.95
N ALA A 292 6.92 -21.31 -14.01
CA ALA A 292 7.70 -22.40 -14.59
C ALA A 292 7.02 -23.21 -15.70
N ASN A 293 7.27 -22.87 -16.97
CA ASN A 293 7.19 -23.80 -18.12
C ASN A 293 5.97 -24.76 -18.10
N VAL A 294 4.79 -24.29 -17.73
CA VAL A 294 3.59 -25.10 -17.91
C VAL A 294 3.29 -25.10 -19.40
N ASP A 295 3.27 -26.30 -19.99
CA ASP A 295 2.81 -26.52 -21.34
C ASP A 295 1.31 -26.21 -21.42
N PHE A 296 1.04 -24.92 -21.64
CA PHE A 296 -0.27 -24.32 -21.66
C PHE A 296 -1.21 -25.00 -22.68
N GLU A 297 -0.64 -25.54 -23.77
CA GLU A 297 -1.38 -26.23 -24.84
C GLU A 297 -2.10 -27.50 -24.35
N SER A 298 -1.71 -28.04 -23.19
CA SER A 298 -2.32 -29.22 -22.57
C SER A 298 -3.35 -28.92 -21.47
N THR A 299 -3.69 -27.64 -21.24
CA THR A 299 -4.52 -27.21 -20.11
C THR A 299 -5.99 -27.01 -20.46
N PHE A 300 -6.87 -26.90 -19.45
CA PHE A 300 -8.33 -26.78 -19.62
C PHE A 300 -8.81 -25.50 -20.32
N VAL A 301 -7.92 -24.51 -20.46
CA VAL A 301 -8.25 -23.19 -21.02
C VAL A 301 -7.95 -23.09 -22.52
N ILE A 302 -7.29 -24.09 -23.12
CA ILE A 302 -6.93 -24.10 -24.55
C ILE A 302 -8.15 -23.99 -25.47
N ASP A 303 -9.24 -24.64 -25.06
CA ASP A 303 -10.50 -24.70 -25.80
C ASP A 303 -11.38 -23.46 -25.60
N MET A 304 -11.00 -22.52 -24.73
CA MET A 304 -11.77 -21.31 -24.48
C MET A 304 -11.59 -20.29 -25.61
N ASP A 305 -12.70 -19.72 -26.08
CA ASP A 305 -12.68 -18.60 -27.02
C ASP A 305 -12.54 -17.25 -26.30
N VAL A 306 -12.34 -16.18 -27.06
CA VAL A 306 -12.09 -14.83 -26.50
C VAL A 306 -13.31 -14.34 -25.72
N GLU A 307 -14.51 -14.58 -26.21
CA GLU A 307 -15.76 -14.18 -25.56
C GLU A 307 -15.96 -14.88 -24.20
N GLN A 308 -15.69 -16.19 -24.14
CA GLN A 308 -15.70 -16.98 -22.91
C GLN A 308 -14.65 -16.48 -21.93
N LEU A 309 -13.42 -16.23 -22.39
CA LEU A 309 -12.36 -15.70 -21.53
C LEU A 309 -12.70 -14.31 -21.00
N ILE A 310 -13.36 -13.44 -21.78
CA ILE A 310 -13.82 -12.14 -21.30
C ILE A 310 -14.82 -12.32 -20.16
N GLU A 311 -15.83 -13.18 -20.33
CA GLU A 311 -16.82 -13.45 -19.29
C GLU A 311 -16.17 -14.06 -18.04
N TYR A 312 -15.28 -15.04 -18.22
CA TYR A 312 -14.63 -15.74 -17.11
C TYR A 312 -13.66 -14.85 -16.34
N ILE A 313 -12.86 -14.03 -17.03
CA ILE A 313 -11.95 -13.06 -16.40
C ILE A 313 -12.73 -11.99 -15.64
N ARG A 314 -13.89 -11.55 -16.15
CA ARG A 314 -14.78 -10.65 -15.40
C ARG A 314 -15.39 -11.33 -14.18
N SER A 315 -15.77 -12.59 -14.31
CA SER A 315 -16.43 -13.32 -13.23
C SER A 315 -15.54 -13.53 -12.00
N ILE A 316 -14.21 -13.59 -12.18
CA ILE A 316 -13.22 -13.73 -11.08
C ILE A 316 -12.83 -12.39 -10.43
N GLU A 317 -13.36 -11.26 -10.90
CA GLU A 317 -13.10 -9.92 -10.32
C GLU A 317 -13.36 -9.88 -8.80
N PRO A 318 -14.45 -10.47 -8.25
CA PRO A 318 -14.75 -10.42 -6.82
C PRO A 318 -13.70 -11.06 -5.90
N ILE A 319 -12.94 -12.02 -6.42
CA ILE A 319 -11.90 -12.78 -5.68
C ILE A 319 -10.48 -12.43 -6.12
N SER A 320 -10.34 -11.39 -6.95
CA SER A 320 -9.05 -10.89 -7.44
C SER A 320 -8.43 -9.88 -6.47
N THR A 321 -7.11 -9.95 -6.30
CA THR A 321 -6.30 -8.92 -5.63
C THR A 321 -6.20 -7.66 -6.50
N ALA A 322 -5.77 -6.52 -5.92
CA ALA A 322 -5.60 -5.28 -6.68
C ALA A 322 -4.65 -5.43 -7.89
N ILE A 323 -3.61 -6.27 -7.75
CA ILE A 323 -2.66 -6.56 -8.83
C ILE A 323 -3.33 -7.40 -9.92
N GLU A 324 -4.01 -8.48 -9.54
CA GLU A 324 -4.77 -9.34 -10.47
C GLU A 324 -5.83 -8.54 -11.22
N LEU A 325 -6.53 -7.61 -10.57
CA LEU A 325 -7.48 -6.71 -11.20
C LEU A 325 -6.85 -5.84 -12.28
N ASN A 326 -5.65 -5.31 -12.02
CA ASN A 326 -4.92 -4.51 -13.02
C ASN A 326 -4.49 -5.37 -14.21
N TYR A 327 -4.02 -6.60 -13.97
CA TYR A 327 -3.74 -7.55 -15.05
C TYR A 327 -4.99 -7.92 -15.84
N ALA A 328 -6.08 -8.31 -15.17
CA ALA A 328 -7.36 -8.63 -15.80
C ALA A 328 -7.81 -7.49 -16.71
N ARG A 329 -7.76 -6.23 -16.24
CA ARG A 329 -8.10 -5.05 -17.05
C ARG A 329 -7.20 -4.91 -18.27
N ASN A 330 -5.89 -5.12 -18.12
CA ASN A 330 -4.95 -5.06 -19.24
C ASN A 330 -5.24 -6.16 -20.28
N GLN A 331 -5.47 -7.40 -19.83
CA GLN A 331 -5.80 -8.52 -20.74
C GLN A 331 -7.14 -8.31 -21.44
N LEU A 332 -8.17 -7.86 -20.71
CA LEU A 332 -9.48 -7.51 -21.26
C LEU A 332 -9.42 -6.36 -22.27
N LYS A 333 -8.49 -5.41 -22.09
CA LYS A 333 -8.26 -4.31 -23.03
C LYS A 333 -7.51 -4.76 -24.29
N GLY A 334 -6.48 -5.59 -24.13
CA GLY A 334 -5.68 -6.13 -25.23
C GLY A 334 -6.45 -7.14 -26.09
N LYS A 335 -7.31 -7.95 -25.47
CA LYS A 335 -8.08 -9.05 -26.09
C LYS A 335 -7.21 -10.05 -26.85
N ASP A 336 -5.95 -10.21 -26.42
CA ASP A 336 -5.08 -11.23 -26.94
C ASP A 336 -5.48 -12.58 -26.33
N LYS A 337 -5.90 -13.53 -27.19
CA LYS A 337 -6.42 -14.82 -26.75
C LYS A 337 -5.41 -15.55 -25.87
N GLU A 338 -4.16 -15.62 -26.29
CA GLU A 338 -3.10 -16.39 -25.63
C GLU A 338 -2.75 -15.78 -24.26
N LEU A 339 -2.67 -14.45 -24.17
CA LEU A 339 -2.40 -13.77 -22.90
C LEU A 339 -3.56 -13.88 -21.91
N MET A 340 -4.81 -13.79 -22.39
CA MET A 340 -6.00 -14.00 -21.56
C MET A 340 -6.06 -15.43 -21.02
N GLN A 341 -5.76 -16.38 -21.88
CA GLN A 341 -5.62 -17.80 -21.59
C GLN A 341 -4.59 -18.06 -20.49
N LYS A 342 -3.37 -17.54 -20.66
CA LYS A 342 -2.29 -17.65 -19.67
C LYS A 342 -2.67 -17.00 -18.34
N TYR A 343 -3.23 -15.79 -18.36
CA TYR A 343 -3.68 -15.10 -17.16
C TYR A 343 -4.73 -15.93 -16.41
N PHE A 344 -5.75 -16.42 -17.11
CA PHE A 344 -6.85 -17.15 -16.49
C PHE A 344 -6.39 -18.49 -15.91
N TYR A 345 -5.51 -19.22 -16.60
CA TYR A 345 -4.89 -20.42 -16.05
C TYR A 345 -4.07 -20.11 -14.80
N ASN A 346 -3.18 -19.11 -14.86
CA ASN A 346 -2.30 -18.76 -13.75
C ASN A 346 -3.06 -18.29 -12.51
N PHE A 347 -4.19 -17.60 -12.71
CA PHE A 347 -5.09 -17.21 -11.63
C PHE A 347 -5.55 -18.41 -10.80
N TRP A 348 -5.94 -19.50 -11.48
CA TRP A 348 -6.38 -20.74 -10.83
C TRP A 348 -5.22 -21.59 -10.33
N PHE A 349 -4.12 -21.68 -11.08
CA PHE A 349 -2.91 -22.41 -10.67
C PHE A 349 -2.30 -21.87 -9.38
N THR A 350 -2.31 -20.55 -9.20
CA THR A 350 -1.77 -19.91 -7.98
C THR A 350 -2.62 -20.24 -6.74
N ARG A 351 -3.91 -20.51 -6.94
CA ARG A 351 -4.87 -20.87 -5.88
C ARG A 351 -4.86 -22.37 -5.60
N ASP A 352 -4.75 -23.19 -6.64
CA ASP A 352 -4.63 -24.64 -6.56
C ASP A 352 -3.69 -25.14 -7.67
N ALA A 353 -2.47 -25.50 -7.30
CA ALA A 353 -1.45 -25.98 -8.22
C ALA A 353 -1.66 -27.45 -8.62
N GLU A 354 -2.38 -28.23 -7.81
CA GLU A 354 -2.64 -29.65 -8.07
C GLU A 354 -3.84 -29.83 -9.01
N ASN A 355 -4.94 -29.10 -8.75
CA ASN A 355 -6.20 -29.24 -9.49
C ASN A 355 -6.81 -27.88 -9.94
N PRO A 356 -6.10 -27.05 -10.73
CA PRO A 356 -6.58 -25.72 -11.11
C PRO A 356 -7.90 -25.73 -11.90
N LYS A 357 -8.13 -26.78 -12.71
CA LYS A 357 -9.40 -26.95 -13.44
C LYS A 357 -10.58 -27.17 -12.48
N GLU A 358 -10.39 -28.01 -11.47
CA GLU A 358 -11.43 -28.33 -10.49
C GLU A 358 -11.78 -27.09 -9.67
N ALA A 359 -10.78 -26.34 -9.21
CA ALA A 359 -10.97 -25.07 -8.51
C ALA A 359 -11.79 -24.06 -9.34
N TRP A 360 -11.50 -23.94 -10.65
CA TRP A 360 -12.32 -23.13 -11.54
C TRP A 360 -13.76 -23.66 -11.67
N GLU A 361 -13.93 -24.96 -11.90
CA GLU A 361 -15.26 -25.57 -12.08
C GLU A 361 -16.14 -25.45 -10.83
N GLU A 362 -15.56 -25.53 -9.64
CA GLU A 362 -16.25 -25.26 -8.38
C GLU A 362 -16.68 -23.80 -8.28
N TYR A 363 -15.75 -22.86 -8.52
CA TYR A 363 -16.07 -21.44 -8.47
C TYR A 363 -17.10 -21.03 -9.53
N LYS A 364 -17.02 -21.61 -10.73
CA LYS A 364 -17.97 -21.36 -11.82
C LYS A 364 -19.40 -21.72 -11.42
N LYS A 365 -19.62 -22.79 -10.64
CA LYS A 365 -20.94 -23.14 -10.11
C LYS A 365 -21.49 -22.04 -9.19
N GLU A 366 -20.64 -21.46 -8.36
CA GLU A 366 -21.03 -20.34 -7.49
C GLU A 366 -21.33 -19.07 -8.30
N VAL A 367 -20.56 -18.80 -9.37
CA VAL A 367 -20.87 -17.72 -10.32
C VAL A 367 -22.22 -17.93 -10.99
N GLU A 368 -22.56 -19.15 -11.39
CA GLU A 368 -23.85 -19.49 -11.98
C GLU A 368 -25.01 -19.28 -10.99
N VAL A 369 -24.84 -19.69 -9.72
CA VAL A 369 -25.80 -19.41 -8.64
C VAL A 369 -25.99 -17.90 -8.48
N VAL A 370 -24.90 -17.15 -8.35
CA VAL A 370 -24.93 -15.70 -8.18
C VAL A 370 -25.57 -14.99 -9.37
N ASN A 371 -25.26 -15.42 -10.59
CA ASN A 371 -25.88 -14.87 -11.80
C ASN A 371 -27.38 -15.16 -11.84
N LYS A 372 -27.82 -16.34 -11.39
CA LYS A 372 -29.25 -16.67 -11.36
C LYS A 372 -30.00 -15.84 -10.31
N GLU A 373 -29.45 -15.69 -9.12
CA GLU A 373 -30.14 -15.06 -7.99
C GLU A 373 -30.05 -13.53 -7.99
N TYR A 374 -28.93 -12.97 -8.47
CA TYR A 374 -28.61 -11.55 -8.27
C TYR A 374 -28.40 -10.73 -9.55
N SER A 375 -28.54 -11.30 -10.75
CA SER A 375 -28.47 -10.49 -11.98
C SER A 375 -29.60 -9.48 -12.06
N THR A 376 -29.32 -8.35 -12.72
CA THR A 376 -30.31 -7.34 -13.10
C THR A 376 -30.47 -7.30 -14.61
N ALA A 377 -31.31 -6.40 -15.13
CA ALA A 377 -31.46 -6.20 -16.56
C ALA A 377 -30.17 -5.72 -17.26
N ILE A 378 -29.23 -5.14 -16.50
CA ILE A 378 -28.03 -4.48 -17.05
C ILE A 378 -26.71 -4.96 -16.43
N LYS A 379 -26.76 -5.70 -15.31
CA LYS A 379 -25.59 -6.25 -14.61
C LYS A 379 -25.71 -7.75 -14.45
N LYS A 380 -24.61 -8.46 -14.65
CA LYS A 380 -24.49 -9.86 -14.23
C LYS A 380 -24.45 -9.93 -12.70
N GLY A 381 -24.85 -11.06 -12.14
CA GLY A 381 -24.86 -11.27 -10.69
C GLY A 381 -23.51 -11.01 -10.06
N TYR A 382 -22.41 -11.47 -10.66
CA TYR A 382 -21.05 -11.26 -10.14
C TYR A 382 -20.62 -9.78 -10.13
N GLU A 383 -21.30 -8.91 -10.88
CA GLU A 383 -21.06 -7.45 -10.92
C GLU A 383 -21.90 -6.69 -9.87
N THR A 384 -22.86 -7.35 -9.23
CA THR A 384 -23.67 -6.74 -8.16
C THR A 384 -22.98 -6.84 -6.82
N ASP A 385 -23.32 -5.95 -5.87
CA ASP A 385 -22.71 -6.00 -4.53
C ASP A 385 -23.07 -7.29 -3.78
N ARG A 386 -24.31 -7.78 -3.92
CA ARG A 386 -24.73 -9.08 -3.36
C ARG A 386 -23.89 -10.22 -3.93
N GLY A 387 -23.76 -10.29 -5.25
CA GLY A 387 -22.96 -11.32 -5.91
C GLY A 387 -21.48 -11.24 -5.60
N ARG A 388 -20.91 -10.03 -5.57
CA ARG A 388 -19.52 -9.79 -5.17
C ARG A 388 -19.26 -10.28 -3.74
N VAL A 389 -20.11 -9.90 -2.79
CA VAL A 389 -19.98 -10.34 -1.39
C VAL A 389 -20.11 -11.86 -1.26
N TYR A 390 -21.07 -12.46 -1.97
CA TYR A 390 -21.26 -13.90 -2.02
C TYR A 390 -20.02 -14.62 -2.55
N LEU A 391 -19.48 -14.19 -3.69
CA LEU A 391 -18.32 -14.84 -4.31
C LEU A 391 -17.03 -14.64 -3.50
N LYS A 392 -16.87 -13.47 -2.87
CA LYS A 392 -15.68 -13.12 -2.08
C LYS A 392 -15.64 -13.80 -0.71
N HIS A 393 -16.80 -14.02 -0.09
CA HIS A 393 -16.89 -14.51 1.30
C HIS A 393 -17.61 -15.86 1.43
N GLY A 394 -18.10 -16.41 0.32
CA GLY A 394 -18.91 -17.62 0.28
C GLY A 394 -20.39 -17.34 0.57
N LYS A 395 -21.18 -18.40 0.62
CA LYS A 395 -22.60 -18.32 0.95
C LYS A 395 -22.81 -17.81 2.39
N PRO A 396 -23.71 -16.83 2.62
CA PRO A 396 -24.04 -16.38 3.96
C PRO A 396 -24.69 -17.50 4.79
N ASN A 397 -24.46 -17.46 6.10
CA ASN A 397 -25.06 -18.42 7.03
C ASN A 397 -26.57 -18.19 7.17
N THR A 398 -26.98 -16.92 7.25
CA THR A 398 -28.38 -16.52 7.34
C THR A 398 -28.64 -15.32 6.44
N ILE A 399 -29.79 -15.31 5.76
CA ILE A 399 -30.28 -14.16 4.98
C ILE A 399 -31.65 -13.79 5.55
N VAL A 400 -31.79 -12.54 6.01
CA VAL A 400 -33.09 -11.96 6.34
C VAL A 400 -33.48 -11.02 5.20
N GLU A 401 -34.53 -11.38 4.48
CA GLU A 401 -35.06 -10.59 3.36
C GLU A 401 -36.35 -9.88 3.78
N GLN A 402 -36.43 -8.57 3.56
CA GLN A 402 -37.62 -7.75 3.83
C GLN A 402 -38.00 -6.94 2.60
N LYS A 403 -39.04 -7.39 1.89
CA LYS A 403 -39.52 -6.75 0.66
C LYS A 403 -40.50 -5.61 0.89
N ASN A 404 -41.29 -5.71 1.97
CA ASN A 404 -42.50 -4.91 2.16
C ASN A 404 -42.59 -4.35 3.58
N GLU A 405 -41.53 -3.70 4.06
CA GLU A 405 -41.56 -2.95 5.31
C GLU A 405 -42.07 -1.53 5.04
N PRO A 406 -43.20 -1.08 5.63
CA PRO A 406 -43.88 0.16 5.22
C PRO A 406 -43.04 1.43 5.24
N SER A 407 -42.07 1.52 6.15
CA SER A 407 -41.21 2.68 6.33
C SER A 407 -39.80 2.51 5.75
N ALA A 408 -39.47 1.38 5.13
CA ALA A 408 -38.13 1.09 4.60
C ALA A 408 -38.13 0.80 3.10
N TYR A 409 -37.02 1.07 2.44
CA TYR A 409 -36.72 0.42 1.16
C TYR A 409 -36.60 -1.10 1.36
N PRO A 410 -36.94 -1.94 0.37
CA PRO A 410 -36.65 -3.36 0.42
C PRO A 410 -35.18 -3.60 0.75
N TYR A 411 -34.90 -4.55 1.65
CA TYR A 411 -33.53 -4.80 2.11
C TYR A 411 -33.27 -6.27 2.43
N GLU A 412 -31.99 -6.61 2.42
CA GLU A 412 -31.47 -7.90 2.84
C GLU A 412 -30.38 -7.70 3.88
N ILE A 413 -30.41 -8.51 4.93
CA ILE A 413 -29.36 -8.59 5.93
C ILE A 413 -28.73 -9.97 5.84
N TRP A 414 -27.47 -10.02 5.44
CA TRP A 414 -26.70 -11.24 5.35
C TRP A 414 -25.79 -11.35 6.57
N HIS A 415 -25.76 -12.54 7.17
CA HIS A 415 -24.97 -12.83 8.35
C HIS A 415 -23.96 -13.94 8.08
N TYR A 416 -22.74 -13.70 8.53
CA TYR A 416 -21.63 -14.65 8.50
C TYR A 416 -21.09 -14.83 9.92
N TYR A 417 -21.00 -16.09 10.37
CA TYR A 417 -20.39 -16.39 11.66
C TYR A 417 -18.92 -15.98 11.68
N LYS A 418 -18.21 -16.18 10.57
CA LYS A 418 -16.80 -15.83 10.40
C LYS A 418 -16.50 -15.43 8.97
N VAL A 419 -15.78 -14.32 8.79
CA VAL A 419 -15.17 -13.90 7.53
C VAL A 419 -13.73 -13.54 7.83
N GLN A 420 -12.77 -14.23 7.20
CA GLN A 420 -11.34 -14.06 7.49
C GLN A 420 -11.05 -14.21 9.00
N ASN A 421 -10.55 -13.15 9.64
CA ASN A 421 -10.23 -13.11 11.07
C ASN A 421 -11.32 -12.45 11.92
N PHE A 422 -12.45 -12.09 11.33
CA PHE A 422 -13.54 -11.40 12.00
C PHE A 422 -14.75 -12.32 12.18
N SER A 423 -15.39 -12.21 13.33
CA SER A 423 -16.58 -12.98 13.66
C SER A 423 -17.82 -12.10 13.62
N ASN A 424 -18.98 -12.71 13.41
CA ASN A 424 -20.29 -12.06 13.50
C ASN A 424 -20.43 -10.88 12.51
N ILE A 425 -20.02 -11.13 11.27
CA ILE A 425 -20.02 -10.15 10.19
C ILE A 425 -21.41 -10.05 9.57
N ARG A 426 -21.81 -8.83 9.25
CA ARG A 426 -23.11 -8.50 8.69
C ARG A 426 -22.94 -7.57 7.51
N PHE A 427 -23.77 -7.80 6.50
CA PHE A 427 -23.93 -6.93 5.35
C PHE A 427 -25.39 -6.56 5.24
N VAL A 428 -25.68 -5.28 5.08
CA VAL A 428 -27.00 -4.75 4.79
C VAL A 428 -26.99 -4.29 3.36
N PHE A 429 -27.88 -4.84 2.55
CA PHE A 429 -28.14 -4.41 1.18
C PHE A 429 -29.54 -3.86 1.08
N TYR A 430 -29.77 -2.91 0.18
CA TYR A 430 -31.09 -2.30 0.02
C TYR A 430 -31.36 -1.92 -1.42
N ASN A 431 -32.63 -1.82 -1.81
CA ASN A 431 -33.04 -1.42 -3.13
C ASN A 431 -33.60 0.01 -3.13
N PRO A 432 -32.77 1.03 -3.42
CA PRO A 432 -33.21 2.43 -3.43
C PRO A 432 -34.13 2.77 -4.61
N ASP A 433 -33.99 2.09 -5.75
CA ASP A 433 -34.71 2.45 -6.98
C ASP A 433 -36.03 1.68 -7.17
N LEU A 434 -36.23 0.59 -6.43
CA LEU A 434 -37.43 -0.27 -6.40
C LEU A 434 -37.76 -0.99 -7.71
N VAL A 435 -36.92 -0.87 -8.74
CA VAL A 435 -37.24 -1.31 -10.11
C VAL A 435 -36.17 -2.24 -10.67
N SER A 436 -34.89 -1.96 -10.40
CA SER A 436 -33.77 -2.67 -11.04
C SER A 436 -33.46 -4.03 -10.42
N ASN A 437 -33.96 -4.27 -9.19
CA ASN A 437 -33.50 -5.35 -8.32
C ASN A 437 -31.98 -5.29 -8.03
N ASP A 438 -31.35 -4.13 -8.22
CA ASP A 438 -29.98 -3.87 -7.78
C ASP A 438 -30.02 -3.51 -6.30
N PHE A 439 -29.35 -4.32 -5.49
CA PHE A 439 -29.27 -4.13 -4.04
C PHE A 439 -27.82 -3.79 -3.68
N PRO A 440 -27.42 -2.51 -3.84
CA PRO A 440 -26.10 -2.07 -3.39
C PRO A 440 -25.91 -2.27 -1.89
N ILE A 441 -24.66 -2.39 -1.48
CA ILE A 441 -24.28 -2.42 -0.07
C ILE A 441 -24.63 -1.08 0.59
N LEU A 442 -25.40 -1.15 1.67
CA LEU A 442 -25.76 0.00 2.48
C LEU A 442 -24.85 0.12 3.71
N HIS A 443 -24.46 -1.02 4.30
CA HIS A 443 -23.63 -1.08 5.50
C HIS A 443 -22.95 -2.44 5.68
N SER A 444 -21.73 -2.43 6.22
CA SER A 444 -21.07 -3.60 6.81
C SER A 444 -20.25 -3.25 8.05
N ASN A 445 -20.14 -4.21 8.95
CA ASN A 445 -19.19 -4.16 10.07
C ASN A 445 -17.85 -4.86 9.77
N LEU A 446 -17.62 -5.34 8.54
CA LEU A 446 -16.34 -5.91 8.11
C LEU A 446 -15.34 -4.78 7.79
N PRO A 447 -14.14 -4.75 8.40
CA PRO A 447 -13.13 -3.76 8.05
C PRO A 447 -12.73 -3.82 6.58
N GLY A 448 -12.67 -2.66 5.93
CA GLY A 448 -12.36 -2.53 4.50
C GLY A 448 -13.58 -2.57 3.57
N GLU A 449 -14.78 -2.88 4.08
CA GLU A 449 -16.05 -2.75 3.36
C GLU A 449 -16.76 -1.44 3.75
N LEU A 450 -17.85 -1.08 3.04
CA LEU A 450 -18.58 0.17 3.29
C LEU A 450 -19.18 0.19 4.71
N ASN A 451 -18.60 0.98 5.61
CA ASN A 451 -19.15 1.23 6.93
C ASN A 451 -19.95 2.55 6.92
N ASN A 452 -21.27 2.43 7.03
CA ASN A 452 -22.17 3.57 7.07
C ASN A 452 -22.92 3.61 8.41
N PRO A 453 -22.50 4.44 9.39
CA PRO A 453 -23.17 4.53 10.68
C PRO A 453 -24.63 4.99 10.60
N GLN A 454 -25.02 5.69 9.53
CA GLN A 454 -26.38 6.24 9.33
C GLN A 454 -27.26 5.35 8.44
N TRP A 455 -26.87 4.09 8.23
CA TRP A 455 -27.56 3.19 7.32
C TRP A 455 -29.05 3.04 7.62
N LYS A 456 -29.43 3.05 8.91
CA LYS A 456 -30.84 2.97 9.34
C LYS A 456 -31.64 4.17 8.84
N VAL A 457 -31.10 5.38 8.98
CA VAL A 457 -31.75 6.60 8.48
C VAL A 457 -31.91 6.54 6.96
N GLN A 458 -30.87 6.10 6.25
CA GLN A 458 -30.91 5.97 4.79
C GLN A 458 -31.91 4.91 4.31
N LEU A 459 -32.00 3.78 5.02
CA LEU A 459 -32.98 2.73 4.73
C LEU A 459 -34.43 3.25 4.81
N HIS A 460 -34.68 4.22 5.69
CA HIS A 460 -36.00 4.78 5.95
C HIS A 460 -36.23 6.18 5.34
N LYS A 461 -35.36 6.61 4.41
CA LYS A 461 -35.36 7.99 3.88
C LYS A 461 -36.68 8.41 3.20
N ARG A 462 -37.55 7.48 2.81
CA ARG A 462 -38.87 7.80 2.22
C ARG A 462 -39.85 8.37 3.25
N THR A 463 -39.72 7.98 4.51
CA THR A 463 -40.65 8.37 5.58
C THR A 463 -40.02 9.31 6.60
N ASN A 464 -38.68 9.29 6.73
CA ASN A 464 -37.94 10.15 7.66
C ASN A 464 -36.86 10.95 6.91
N GLN A 465 -36.84 12.27 7.11
CA GLN A 465 -35.69 13.11 6.75
C GLN A 465 -34.83 13.33 8.00
N PRO A 466 -33.51 13.10 7.95
CA PRO A 466 -32.63 13.36 9.07
C PRO A 466 -32.73 14.82 9.50
N VAL A 467 -32.80 15.05 10.82
CA VAL A 467 -32.83 16.40 11.39
C VAL A 467 -31.42 16.98 11.47
N ASP A 468 -30.39 16.11 11.56
CA ASP A 468 -28.97 16.47 11.62
C ASP A 468 -28.09 15.45 10.87
N MET A 469 -26.92 15.88 10.38
CA MET A 469 -25.91 15.05 9.73
C MET A 469 -25.26 14.04 10.69
N GLU A 470 -25.40 14.18 12.01
CA GLU A 470 -24.87 13.24 13.01
C GLU A 470 -25.88 12.16 13.46
N GLU A 471 -27.13 12.20 12.98
CA GLU A 471 -28.19 11.29 13.42
C GLU A 471 -27.96 9.85 12.92
N GLN A 472 -27.71 8.91 13.83
CA GLN A 472 -27.45 7.48 13.50
C GLN A 472 -28.68 6.58 13.63
N ASN A 473 -29.70 7.03 14.35
CA ASN A 473 -30.94 6.29 14.59
C ASN A 473 -32.13 7.13 14.16
N ASN A 474 -33.15 6.47 13.59
CA ASN A 474 -34.40 7.13 13.26
C ASN A 474 -35.22 7.49 14.51
N SER A 475 -36.04 8.53 14.42
CA SER A 475 -37.17 8.75 15.34
C SER A 475 -38.08 7.51 15.39
N GLN A 476 -38.61 7.17 16.57
CA GLN A 476 -39.46 5.98 16.76
C GLN A 476 -40.61 5.97 15.75
N HIS A 477 -40.60 4.99 14.83
CA HIS A 477 -41.68 4.77 13.87
C HIS A 477 -42.26 3.36 14.02
N TRP A 478 -43.55 3.23 13.76
CA TRP A 478 -44.26 1.96 13.86
C TRP A 478 -43.76 0.98 12.78
N GLY A 479 -43.42 -0.25 13.18
CA GLY A 479 -43.08 -1.35 12.27
C GLY A 479 -41.59 -1.50 11.89
N GLY A 480 -40.69 -0.68 12.43
CA GLY A 480 -39.24 -0.77 12.17
C GLY A 480 -38.62 -2.03 12.79
N ARG A 481 -38.28 -3.04 11.97
CA ARG A 481 -37.65 -4.29 12.44
C ARG A 481 -36.19 -4.46 11.99
N ALA A 482 -35.69 -3.55 11.18
CA ALA A 482 -34.33 -3.61 10.64
C ALA A 482 -33.26 -3.75 11.72
N ASP A 483 -33.39 -3.08 12.87
CA ASP A 483 -32.43 -3.21 13.99
C ASP A 483 -32.53 -4.57 14.70
N ASP A 484 -33.74 -5.11 14.88
CA ASP A 484 -33.92 -6.47 15.43
C ASP A 484 -33.34 -7.51 14.48
N PHE A 485 -33.64 -7.43 13.19
CA PHE A 485 -33.08 -8.34 12.18
C PHE A 485 -31.57 -8.21 12.01
N TYR A 486 -31.03 -7.00 12.19
CA TYR A 486 -29.59 -6.79 12.20
C TYR A 486 -28.95 -7.47 13.40
N ASN A 487 -29.47 -7.26 14.61
CA ASN A 487 -28.87 -7.80 15.83
C ASN A 487 -29.11 -9.32 15.96
N ASN A 488 -30.30 -9.79 15.57
CA ASN A 488 -30.79 -11.16 15.67
C ASN A 488 -31.24 -11.69 14.30
N PRO A 489 -30.32 -11.91 13.34
CA PRO A 489 -30.68 -12.52 12.06
C PRO A 489 -31.19 -13.94 12.32
N ARG A 490 -32.45 -14.20 11.95
CA ARG A 490 -33.18 -15.45 12.22
C ARG A 490 -33.82 -16.01 10.97
#